data_AF-A0A9N7NTK7-F1
#
_entry.id   AF-A0A9N7NTK7-F1
#
_cell.length_a   1.000
_cell.length_b   1.000
_cell.length_c   1.000
_cell.angle_alpha   90.00
_cell.angle_beta   90.00
_cell.angle_gamma   90.00
#
_symmetry.space_group_name_H-M   'P 1'
#
loop_
_entity.id
_entity.type
_entity.pdbx_description
1 polymer ?
#
loop_
_entity_poly.entity_id
_entity_poly.type
_entity_poly.pdbx_seq_one_letter_code
_entity_poly.pdbx_strand_id
1 'polypeptide(L)'
;LYPDIIFVHAYIDFEMSEAEFERTMAFYERLLNRTKRLKLCELITSNLRHLLYMEEGLQESPLPSQYVLRVIFSAAFSFKLIRISLLISSQPLSPSFSAIFRTLHLFYLFFKMGCDESMKIEIENLTRERDAARKEARALEQTLAAKELERLNLDENLRRCRRNCEDLQETVARLVEENKVSGDREKRAEERCERIAAENQKIASERNALFSELSAKIRELKDKNLEADCLVGVYQEKCRCLENDAEKMSQEIERLKGEILEANKIVDSLGSMKMESEKAAELYKSRLENLSPRISRIEEDIAVMLTVKVGDLAGLSHNLGSFFVEGDGGNLNLLDCWGKCDISGNGSTPEDAEAVVLGELNSTVGENCMNFLESQSSISKRSKRTQTDCTDDHLIASWSTKRRRNKCTGNGDNVSINEKEKEVSGLTHDKMSGEWTCEADMLRAFREDEQLCMNAVCALYRQQTKSKGCSNSSGNGVFSPVDLFSGSSLAEYLIDGDKELRLKKSASEVKKIRPQAINQCRKLATIYVEKLFAIYRSGEDPLFGQ
;
A
#
# COMPACT_ATOMS: atom_id res chain seq x y z
N LEU A 1 27.67 -17.97 -42.23
CA LEU A 1 27.68 -18.23 -43.67
C LEU A 1 28.97 -17.67 -44.26
N TYR A 2 29.94 -18.54 -44.59
CA TYR A 2 31.18 -18.21 -45.30
C TYR A 2 31.15 -18.94 -46.64
N PRO A 3 31.26 -18.26 -47.81
CA PRO A 3 31.17 -18.90 -49.13
C PRO A 3 32.46 -19.59 -49.61
N ASP A 4 33.57 -19.51 -48.87
CA ASP A 4 34.90 -19.80 -49.43
C ASP A 4 35.46 -21.21 -49.13
N ILE A 5 34.66 -22.11 -48.56
CA ILE A 5 35.06 -23.51 -48.31
C ILE A 5 34.56 -24.46 -49.42
N ILE A 6 33.67 -24.00 -50.31
CA ILE A 6 33.09 -24.85 -51.36
C ILE A 6 34.07 -25.05 -52.54
N PHE A 7 35.07 -24.18 -52.73
CA PHE A 7 35.99 -24.29 -53.87
C PHE A 7 37.12 -25.31 -53.71
N VAL A 8 37.38 -25.82 -52.49
CA VAL A 8 38.43 -26.83 -52.27
C VAL A 8 37.89 -28.26 -52.38
N HIS A 9 36.59 -28.46 -52.19
CA HIS A 9 35.98 -29.79 -52.33
C HIS A 9 35.69 -30.17 -53.79
N ALA A 10 35.61 -29.18 -54.70
CA ALA A 10 35.35 -29.41 -56.13
C ALA A 10 36.60 -29.77 -56.96
N TYR A 11 37.78 -29.87 -56.34
CA TYR A 11 39.02 -30.27 -57.02
C TYR A 11 39.45 -31.71 -56.74
N ILE A 12 38.71 -32.44 -55.88
CA ILE A 12 39.04 -33.81 -55.47
C ILE A 12 38.06 -34.86 -56.05
N ASP A 13 37.06 -34.45 -56.84
CA ASP A 13 36.18 -35.37 -57.58
C ASP A 13 36.62 -35.57 -59.04
N PHE A 14 37.92 -35.56 -59.31
CA PHE A 14 38.44 -36.11 -60.57
C PHE A 14 38.58 -37.62 -60.37
N GLU A 15 37.55 -38.38 -60.76
CA GLU A 15 37.60 -39.85 -60.90
C GLU A 15 38.68 -40.22 -61.92
N MET A 16 39.94 -40.20 -61.49
CA MET A 16 41.00 -40.89 -62.20
C MET A 16 40.69 -42.37 -62.10
N SER A 17 40.46 -43.01 -63.25
CA SER A 17 40.30 -44.47 -63.29
C SER A 17 41.52 -45.13 -62.61
N GLU A 18 41.31 -46.26 -61.94
CA GLU A 18 42.38 -46.99 -61.24
C GLU A 18 43.60 -47.26 -62.17
N ALA A 19 43.33 -47.45 -63.47
CA ALA A 19 44.33 -47.63 -64.52
C ALA A 19 45.14 -46.35 -64.86
N GLU A 20 44.61 -45.16 -64.61
CA GLU A 20 45.31 -43.88 -64.75
C GLU A 20 46.09 -43.52 -63.49
N PHE A 21 45.57 -43.89 -62.31
CA PHE A 21 46.31 -43.78 -61.05
C PHE A 21 47.58 -44.64 -61.09
N GLU A 22 47.48 -45.92 -61.48
CA GLU A 22 48.66 -46.79 -61.59
C GLU A 22 49.69 -46.30 -62.62
N ARG A 23 49.24 -45.78 -63.77
CA ARG A 23 50.13 -45.19 -64.77
C ARG A 23 50.87 -43.96 -64.25
N THR A 24 50.18 -43.12 -63.48
CA THR A 24 50.76 -41.93 -62.86
C THR A 24 51.73 -42.30 -61.74
N MET A 25 51.39 -43.30 -60.93
CA MET A 25 52.25 -43.84 -59.87
C MET A 25 53.54 -44.46 -60.45
N ALA A 26 53.44 -45.27 -61.50
CA ALA A 26 54.59 -45.85 -62.19
C ALA A 26 55.48 -44.78 -62.85
N PHE A 27 54.89 -43.68 -63.35
CA PHE A 27 55.64 -42.53 -63.86
C PHE A 27 56.39 -41.81 -62.73
N TYR A 28 55.74 -41.58 -61.58
CA TYR A 28 56.37 -40.99 -60.40
C TYR A 28 57.49 -41.86 -59.84
N GLU A 29 57.34 -43.19 -59.77
CA GLU A 29 58.43 -44.07 -59.34
C GLU A 29 59.64 -44.03 -60.29
N ARG A 30 59.42 -43.96 -61.61
CA ARG A 30 60.50 -43.80 -62.59
C ARG A 30 61.21 -42.46 -62.45
N LEU A 31 60.45 -41.39 -62.20
CA LEU A 31 61.00 -40.07 -61.88
C LEU A 31 61.80 -40.12 -60.58
N LEU A 32 61.26 -40.70 -59.51
CA LEU A 32 61.94 -40.83 -58.23
C LEU A 32 63.24 -41.63 -58.36
N ASN A 33 63.25 -42.71 -59.14
CA ASN A 33 64.45 -43.49 -59.41
C ASN A 33 65.47 -42.75 -60.27
N ARG A 34 65.03 -41.94 -61.24
CA ARG A 34 65.93 -41.02 -61.98
C ARG A 34 66.49 -39.94 -61.06
N THR A 35 65.68 -39.36 -60.17
CA THR A 35 66.12 -38.33 -59.23
C THR A 35 67.04 -38.91 -58.15
N LYS A 36 66.81 -40.15 -57.70
CA LYS A 36 67.75 -40.87 -56.81
C LYS A 36 69.08 -41.15 -57.49
N ARG A 37 69.07 -41.56 -58.77
CA ARG A 37 70.31 -41.74 -59.55
C ARG A 37 71.01 -40.41 -59.83
N LEU A 38 70.26 -39.34 -60.09
CA LEU A 38 70.82 -37.99 -60.27
C LEU A 38 71.39 -37.44 -58.97
N LYS A 39 70.73 -37.65 -57.82
CA LYS A 39 71.29 -37.28 -56.51
C LYS A 39 72.49 -38.14 -56.12
N LEU A 40 72.52 -39.42 -56.48
CA LEU A 40 73.70 -40.27 -56.29
C LEU A 40 74.84 -39.82 -57.20
N CYS A 41 74.56 -39.47 -58.46
CA CYS A 41 75.54 -38.88 -59.36
C CYS A 41 75.99 -37.51 -58.86
N GLU A 42 75.11 -36.63 -58.39
CA GLU A 42 75.48 -35.33 -57.79
C GLU A 42 76.28 -35.51 -56.51
N LEU A 43 75.98 -36.51 -55.68
CA LEU A 43 76.75 -36.81 -54.47
C LEU A 43 78.14 -37.36 -54.82
N ILE A 44 78.23 -38.27 -55.80
CA ILE A 44 79.52 -38.77 -56.30
C ILE A 44 80.31 -37.65 -56.98
N THR A 45 79.67 -36.82 -57.79
CA THR A 45 80.31 -35.71 -58.49
C THR A 45 80.66 -34.58 -57.52
N SER A 46 79.87 -34.33 -56.48
CA SER A 46 80.15 -33.36 -55.41
C SER A 46 81.30 -33.86 -54.55
N ASN A 47 81.33 -35.14 -54.18
CA ASN A 47 82.46 -35.73 -53.45
C ASN A 47 83.75 -35.73 -54.29
N LEU A 48 83.67 -36.05 -55.58
CA LEU A 48 84.81 -35.95 -56.50
C LEU A 48 85.24 -34.49 -56.73
N ARG A 49 84.28 -33.56 -56.79
CA ARG A 49 84.54 -32.12 -56.96
C ARG A 49 85.08 -31.50 -55.67
N HIS A 50 84.66 -31.93 -54.49
CA HIS A 50 85.26 -31.54 -53.21
C HIS A 50 86.68 -32.11 -53.07
N LEU A 51 86.93 -33.33 -53.55
CA LEU A 51 88.27 -33.90 -53.60
C LEU A 51 89.20 -33.13 -54.57
N LEU A 52 88.67 -32.64 -55.69
CA LEU A 52 89.41 -31.81 -56.65
C LEU A 52 89.55 -30.34 -56.20
N TYR A 53 88.55 -29.75 -55.55
CA TYR A 53 88.61 -28.35 -55.06
C TYR A 53 89.46 -28.17 -53.80
N MET A 54 89.69 -29.23 -53.03
CA MET A 54 90.67 -29.21 -51.93
C MET A 54 92.13 -29.19 -52.44
N GLU A 55 92.37 -29.32 -53.75
CA GLU A 55 93.70 -29.30 -54.36
C GLU A 55 94.10 -27.91 -54.92
N GLU A 56 93.17 -26.98 -55.14
CA GLU A 56 93.45 -25.69 -55.79
C GLU A 56 93.24 -24.43 -54.92
N GLY A 57 92.87 -24.57 -53.64
CA GLY A 57 92.63 -23.38 -52.81
C GLY A 57 92.76 -23.59 -51.31
N LEU A 58 94.00 -23.72 -50.81
CA LEU A 58 94.46 -23.04 -49.58
C LEU A 58 95.91 -23.40 -49.25
N GLN A 59 96.73 -22.36 -49.36
CA GLN A 59 98.09 -22.20 -48.87
C GLN A 59 98.02 -21.80 -47.38
N GLU A 60 98.92 -22.37 -46.57
CA GLU A 60 99.23 -22.02 -45.15
C GLU A 60 98.31 -22.52 -44.01
N SER A 61 98.34 -23.83 -43.73
CA SER A 61 98.61 -24.45 -42.40
C SER A 61 98.19 -25.94 -42.40
N PRO A 62 98.79 -26.81 -41.57
CA PRO A 62 99.06 -28.18 -42.01
C PRO A 62 98.01 -29.21 -41.57
N LEU A 63 97.70 -30.12 -42.50
CA LEU A 63 97.05 -31.44 -42.36
C LEU A 63 95.50 -31.43 -42.31
N PRO A 64 94.83 -32.14 -43.25
CA PRO A 64 95.02 -33.58 -43.43
C PRO A 64 95.35 -33.98 -44.88
N SER A 65 96.42 -33.42 -45.47
CA SER A 65 96.94 -33.92 -46.76
C SER A 65 97.53 -35.33 -46.65
N GLN A 66 97.88 -35.78 -45.43
CA GLN A 66 98.40 -37.13 -45.23
C GLN A 66 97.39 -38.23 -45.57
N TYR A 67 96.08 -38.04 -45.36
CA TYR A 67 95.13 -39.15 -45.59
C TYR A 67 94.87 -39.38 -47.08
N VAL A 68 94.63 -38.31 -47.85
CA VAL A 68 94.40 -38.40 -49.31
C VAL A 68 95.69 -38.79 -50.04
N LEU A 69 96.85 -38.22 -49.67
CA LEU A 69 98.14 -38.66 -50.20
C LEU A 69 98.49 -40.09 -49.78
N ARG A 70 98.15 -40.55 -48.55
CA ARG A 70 98.36 -41.96 -48.16
C ARG A 70 97.46 -42.91 -48.92
N VAL A 71 96.21 -42.56 -49.21
CA VAL A 71 95.31 -43.41 -50.00
C VAL A 71 95.78 -43.48 -51.46
N ILE A 72 96.17 -42.35 -52.06
CA ILE A 72 96.72 -42.32 -53.43
C ILE A 72 98.09 -42.99 -53.51
N PHE A 73 99.01 -42.75 -52.56
CA PHE A 73 100.30 -43.45 -52.51
C PHE A 73 100.13 -44.93 -52.21
N SER A 74 99.22 -45.34 -51.32
CA SER A 74 98.97 -46.76 -51.03
C SER A 74 98.38 -47.47 -52.24
N ALA A 75 97.44 -46.85 -52.94
CA ALA A 75 96.89 -47.40 -54.18
C ALA A 75 97.97 -47.48 -55.29
N ALA A 76 98.76 -46.41 -55.48
CA ALA A 76 99.83 -46.38 -56.47
C ALA A 76 100.97 -47.35 -56.14
N PHE A 77 101.35 -47.50 -54.86
CA PHE A 77 102.37 -48.42 -54.38
C PHE A 77 101.90 -49.88 -54.47
N SER A 78 100.62 -50.15 -54.18
CA SER A 78 99.99 -51.45 -54.37
C SER A 78 99.95 -51.85 -55.86
N PHE A 79 99.56 -50.92 -56.75
CA PHE A 79 99.61 -51.15 -58.20
C PHE A 79 101.06 -51.39 -58.69
N LYS A 80 102.04 -50.70 -58.12
CA LYS A 80 103.46 -50.86 -58.49
C LYS A 80 104.06 -52.16 -57.96
N LEU A 81 103.71 -52.59 -56.74
CA LEU A 81 104.10 -53.88 -56.17
C LEU A 81 103.45 -55.06 -56.90
N ILE A 82 102.16 -54.98 -57.26
CA ILE A 82 101.48 -56.00 -58.07
C ILE A 82 102.16 -56.14 -59.44
N ARG A 83 102.55 -55.02 -60.06
CA ARG A 83 103.28 -55.01 -61.34
C ARG A 83 104.70 -55.58 -61.22
N ILE A 84 105.40 -55.34 -60.11
CA ILE A 84 106.73 -55.90 -59.84
C ILE A 84 106.64 -57.41 -59.54
N SER A 85 105.64 -57.86 -58.76
CA SER A 85 105.40 -59.30 -58.51
C SER A 85 105.05 -60.07 -59.79
N LEU A 86 104.25 -59.48 -60.69
CA LEU A 86 103.94 -60.06 -62.00
C LEU A 86 105.17 -60.16 -62.92
N LEU A 87 106.11 -59.21 -62.83
CA LEU A 87 107.36 -59.23 -63.60
C LEU A 87 108.38 -60.26 -63.06
N ILE A 88 108.34 -60.57 -61.76
CA ILE A 88 109.26 -61.51 -61.11
C ILE A 88 108.82 -62.97 -61.25
N SER A 89 107.52 -63.24 -61.48
CA SER A 89 107.00 -64.58 -61.80
C SER A 89 107.50 -65.17 -63.13
N SER A 90 108.25 -64.41 -63.94
CA SER A 90 108.70 -64.83 -65.27
C SER A 90 110.19 -65.23 -65.36
N GLN A 91 110.96 -65.23 -64.25
CA GLN A 91 112.37 -65.65 -64.26
C GLN A 91 112.78 -66.42 -62.98
N PRO A 92 113.72 -67.39 -63.06
CA PRO A 92 114.27 -68.07 -61.88
C PRO A 92 115.24 -67.16 -61.13
N LEU A 93 114.76 -66.43 -60.12
CA LEU A 93 115.60 -65.56 -59.30
C LEU A 93 116.39 -66.34 -58.24
N SER A 94 117.62 -65.85 -58.00
CA SER A 94 118.56 -66.34 -56.99
C SER A 94 118.00 -66.30 -55.54
N PRO A 95 118.50 -67.16 -54.62
CA PRO A 95 118.03 -67.26 -53.24
C PRO A 95 118.02 -65.94 -52.43
N SER A 96 118.89 -64.99 -52.79
CA SER A 96 119.06 -63.70 -52.11
C SER A 96 117.85 -62.76 -52.27
N PHE A 97 117.14 -62.82 -53.41
CA PHE A 97 115.97 -61.97 -53.67
C PHE A 97 114.70 -62.43 -52.95
N SER A 98 114.60 -63.74 -52.69
CA SER A 98 113.50 -64.35 -51.91
C SER A 98 113.46 -63.82 -50.48
N ALA A 99 114.62 -63.57 -49.87
CA ALA A 99 114.70 -62.99 -48.52
C ALA A 99 114.16 -61.56 -48.47
N ILE A 100 114.53 -60.70 -49.43
CA ILE A 100 114.08 -59.30 -49.49
C ILE A 100 112.56 -59.21 -49.72
N PHE A 101 112.02 -60.05 -50.60
CA PHE A 101 110.57 -60.11 -50.83
C PHE A 101 109.79 -60.56 -49.61
N ARG A 102 110.28 -61.56 -48.86
CA ARG A 102 109.66 -61.99 -47.61
C ARG A 102 109.67 -60.87 -46.57
N THR A 103 110.77 -60.12 -46.45
CA THR A 103 110.86 -58.99 -45.52
C THR A 103 109.92 -57.84 -45.91
N LEU A 104 109.85 -57.46 -47.19
CA LEU A 104 108.93 -56.43 -47.66
C LEU A 104 107.46 -56.85 -47.54
N HIS A 105 107.15 -58.12 -47.81
CA HIS A 105 105.81 -58.67 -47.64
C HIS A 105 105.40 -58.69 -46.15
N LEU A 106 106.31 -59.06 -45.24
CA LEU A 106 106.07 -58.98 -43.80
C LEU A 106 105.87 -57.53 -43.33
N PHE A 107 106.62 -56.57 -43.88
CA PHE A 107 106.46 -55.14 -43.56
C PHE A 107 105.11 -54.59 -44.07
N TYR A 108 104.69 -54.99 -45.28
CA TYR A 108 103.37 -54.68 -45.82
C TYR A 108 102.24 -55.30 -44.98
N LEU A 109 102.37 -56.57 -44.57
CA LEU A 109 101.40 -57.21 -43.68
C LEU A 109 101.34 -56.53 -42.31
N PHE A 110 102.48 -56.15 -41.73
CA PHE A 110 102.53 -55.44 -40.45
C PHE A 110 101.90 -54.04 -40.56
N PHE A 111 102.22 -53.30 -41.61
CA PHE A 111 101.61 -52.00 -41.89
C PHE A 111 100.10 -52.11 -42.15
N LYS A 112 99.69 -53.14 -42.89
CA LYS A 112 98.27 -53.44 -43.16
C LYS A 112 97.53 -53.81 -41.88
N MET A 113 98.05 -54.70 -41.05
CA MET A 113 97.42 -55.04 -39.76
C MET A 113 97.35 -53.84 -38.80
N GLY A 114 98.38 -52.98 -38.78
CA GLY A 114 98.36 -51.75 -37.97
C GLY A 114 97.35 -50.72 -38.48
N CYS A 115 97.19 -50.58 -39.79
CA CYS A 115 96.15 -49.75 -40.39
C CYS A 115 94.76 -50.33 -40.18
N ASP A 116 94.59 -51.65 -40.27
CA ASP A 116 93.31 -52.33 -40.07
C ASP A 116 92.81 -52.17 -38.63
N GLU A 117 93.69 -52.29 -37.62
CA GLU A 117 93.30 -52.08 -36.22
C GLU A 117 93.00 -50.61 -35.92
N SER A 118 93.79 -49.67 -36.48
CA SER A 118 93.50 -48.23 -36.37
C SER A 118 92.15 -47.88 -37.01
N MET A 119 91.88 -48.41 -38.21
CA MET A 119 90.64 -48.19 -38.94
C MET A 119 89.45 -48.82 -38.20
N LYS A 120 89.64 -49.98 -37.56
CA LYS A 120 88.62 -50.61 -36.72
C LYS A 120 88.25 -49.75 -35.51
N ILE A 121 89.23 -49.21 -34.79
CA ILE A 121 88.98 -48.29 -33.66
C ILE A 121 88.25 -47.03 -34.14
N GLU A 122 88.64 -46.48 -35.29
CA GLU A 122 87.97 -45.32 -35.90
C GLU A 122 86.52 -45.63 -36.29
N ILE A 123 86.25 -46.79 -36.90
CA ILE A 123 84.90 -47.26 -37.22
C ILE A 123 84.06 -47.44 -35.95
N GLU A 124 84.62 -48.01 -34.89
CA GLU A 124 83.93 -48.17 -33.60
C GLU A 124 83.64 -46.82 -32.94
N ASN A 125 84.57 -45.87 -32.99
CA ASN A 125 84.36 -44.49 -32.53
C ASN A 125 83.23 -43.81 -33.30
N LEU A 126 83.29 -43.83 -34.64
CA LEU A 126 82.25 -43.25 -35.51
C LEU A 126 80.90 -43.93 -35.30
N THR A 127 80.87 -45.23 -35.03
CA THR A 127 79.63 -45.95 -34.70
C THR A 127 79.04 -45.46 -33.38
N ARG A 128 79.87 -45.28 -32.35
CA ARG A 128 79.46 -44.72 -31.06
C ARG A 128 78.95 -43.29 -31.20
N GLU A 129 79.66 -42.44 -31.93
CA GLU A 129 79.25 -41.05 -32.20
C GLU A 129 77.94 -40.99 -32.97
N ARG A 130 77.78 -41.81 -34.02
CA ARG A 130 76.52 -41.91 -34.78
C ARG A 130 75.37 -42.34 -33.88
N ASP A 131 75.59 -43.32 -33.00
CA ASP A 131 74.53 -43.81 -32.12
C ASP A 131 74.22 -42.82 -30.99
N ALA A 132 75.21 -42.06 -30.50
CA ALA A 132 75.01 -40.92 -29.61
C ALA A 132 74.19 -39.81 -30.28
N ALA A 133 74.55 -39.42 -31.51
CA ALA A 133 73.82 -38.43 -32.29
C ALA A 133 72.37 -38.88 -32.59
N ARG A 134 72.15 -40.17 -32.86
CA ARG A 134 70.79 -40.74 -33.01
C ARG A 134 69.98 -40.67 -31.71
N LYS A 135 70.60 -40.93 -30.56
CA LYS A 135 69.93 -40.82 -29.26
C LYS A 135 69.55 -39.37 -28.97
N GLU A 136 70.45 -38.43 -29.23
CA GLU A 136 70.20 -37.00 -29.10
C GLU A 136 69.09 -36.53 -30.05
N ALA A 137 69.13 -36.94 -31.33
CA ALA A 137 68.07 -36.64 -32.29
C ALA A 137 66.70 -37.13 -31.83
N ARG A 138 66.60 -38.35 -31.29
CA ARG A 138 65.35 -38.89 -30.73
C ARG A 138 64.88 -38.10 -29.50
N ALA A 139 65.79 -37.70 -28.63
CA ALA A 139 65.45 -36.87 -27.48
C ALA A 139 64.92 -35.51 -27.94
N LEU A 140 65.53 -34.89 -28.95
CA LEU A 140 65.06 -33.64 -29.54
C LEU A 140 63.68 -33.80 -30.20
N GLU A 141 63.45 -34.86 -30.97
CA GLU A 141 62.14 -35.19 -31.56
C GLU A 141 61.06 -35.32 -30.47
N GLN A 142 61.36 -36.00 -29.36
CA GLN A 142 60.43 -36.12 -28.23
C GLN A 142 60.15 -34.76 -27.57
N THR A 143 61.18 -33.93 -27.36
CA THR A 143 60.97 -32.59 -26.79
C THR A 143 60.20 -31.66 -27.72
N LEU A 144 60.39 -31.79 -29.04
CA LEU A 144 59.64 -31.04 -30.04
C LEU A 144 58.18 -31.47 -30.06
N ALA A 145 57.90 -32.77 -30.05
CA ALA A 145 56.55 -33.31 -29.97
C ALA A 145 55.82 -32.87 -28.68
N ALA A 146 56.51 -32.85 -27.54
CA ALA A 146 55.95 -32.36 -26.28
C ALA A 146 55.60 -30.86 -26.34
N LYS A 147 56.47 -30.04 -26.93
CA LYS A 147 56.21 -28.60 -27.14
C LYS A 147 55.07 -28.34 -28.13
N GLU A 148 54.96 -29.15 -29.18
CA GLU A 148 53.84 -29.05 -30.13
C GLU A 148 52.50 -29.38 -29.48
N LEU A 149 52.47 -30.41 -28.62
CA LEU A 149 51.29 -30.76 -27.84
C LEU A 149 50.91 -29.64 -26.86
N GLU A 150 51.88 -29.07 -26.15
CA GLU A 150 51.65 -27.92 -25.26
C GLU A 150 51.09 -26.72 -26.03
N ARG A 151 51.63 -26.41 -27.21
CA ARG A 151 51.13 -25.35 -28.08
C ARG A 151 49.67 -25.59 -28.50
N LEU A 152 49.31 -26.82 -28.89
CA LEU A 152 47.93 -27.17 -29.27
C LEU A 152 46.97 -27.04 -28.07
N ASN A 153 47.40 -27.43 -26.87
CA ASN A 153 46.60 -27.27 -25.66
C ASN A 153 46.37 -25.79 -25.32
N LEU A 154 47.40 -24.95 -25.44
CA LEU A 154 47.27 -23.50 -25.26
C LEU A 154 46.32 -22.88 -26.30
N ASP A 155 46.40 -23.31 -27.55
CA ASP A 155 45.52 -22.84 -28.63
C ASP A 155 44.05 -23.22 -28.38
N GLU A 156 43.77 -24.44 -27.90
CA GLU A 156 42.40 -24.83 -27.51
C GLU A 156 41.89 -24.04 -26.30
N ASN A 157 42.75 -23.78 -25.30
CA ASN A 157 42.39 -22.93 -24.16
C ASN A 157 42.08 -21.49 -24.60
N LEU A 158 42.84 -20.92 -25.54
CA LEU A 158 42.55 -19.62 -26.11
C LEU A 158 41.21 -19.60 -26.87
N ARG A 159 40.91 -20.65 -27.65
CA ARG A 159 39.60 -20.80 -28.31
C ARG A 159 38.46 -20.88 -27.30
N ARG A 160 38.65 -21.61 -26.19
CA ARG A 160 37.66 -21.69 -25.10
C ARG A 160 37.46 -20.34 -24.43
N CYS A 161 38.54 -19.63 -24.08
CA CYS A 161 38.45 -18.28 -23.51
C CYS A 161 37.73 -17.30 -24.43
N ARG A 162 37.98 -17.37 -25.75
CA ARG A 162 37.30 -16.52 -26.73
C ARG A 162 35.79 -16.75 -26.73
N ARG A 163 35.33 -18.00 -26.80
CA ARG A 163 33.90 -18.36 -26.73
C ARG A 163 33.25 -17.85 -25.44
N ASN A 164 33.91 -18.04 -24.30
CA ASN A 164 33.40 -17.53 -23.03
C ASN A 164 33.28 -15.99 -23.03
N CYS A 165 34.22 -15.27 -23.66
CA CYS A 165 34.12 -13.82 -23.81
C CYS A 165 32.94 -13.41 -24.70
N GLU A 166 32.69 -14.12 -25.80
CA GLU A 166 31.54 -13.89 -26.69
C GLU A 166 30.21 -14.11 -25.95
N ASP A 167 30.08 -15.22 -25.20
CA ASP A 167 28.90 -15.54 -24.39
C ASP A 167 28.63 -14.47 -23.30
N LEU A 168 29.70 -13.97 -22.66
CA LEU A 168 29.61 -12.89 -21.68
C LEU A 168 29.19 -11.57 -22.34
N GLN A 169 29.71 -11.25 -23.53
CA GLN A 169 29.30 -10.07 -24.29
C GLN A 169 27.82 -10.14 -24.68
N GLU A 170 27.32 -11.30 -25.12
CA GLU A 170 25.89 -11.49 -25.40
C GLU A 170 25.04 -11.31 -24.13
N THR A 171 25.50 -11.86 -23.00
CA THR A 171 24.80 -11.70 -21.72
C THR A 171 24.75 -10.25 -21.26
N VAL A 172 25.84 -9.51 -21.39
CA VAL A 172 25.87 -8.06 -21.12
C VAL A 172 24.90 -7.32 -22.04
N ALA A 173 24.86 -7.63 -23.34
CA ALA A 173 23.94 -7.02 -24.27
C ALA A 173 22.46 -7.28 -23.92
N ARG A 174 22.12 -8.51 -23.52
CA ARG A 174 20.77 -8.86 -23.04
C ARG A 174 20.39 -8.06 -21.79
N LEU A 175 21.28 -8.01 -20.79
CA LEU A 175 21.03 -7.25 -19.55
C LEU A 175 20.88 -5.74 -19.80
N VAL A 176 21.60 -5.18 -20.77
CA VAL A 176 21.45 -3.78 -21.16
C VAL A 176 20.05 -3.51 -21.75
N GLU A 177 19.55 -4.37 -22.62
CA GLU A 177 18.19 -4.22 -23.19
C GLU A 177 17.10 -4.48 -22.14
N GLU A 178 17.27 -5.46 -21.26
CA GLU A 178 16.36 -5.68 -20.13
C GLU A 178 16.28 -4.47 -19.20
N ASN A 179 17.43 -3.85 -18.88
CA ASN A 179 17.46 -2.63 -18.07
C ASN A 179 16.76 -1.46 -18.77
N LYS A 180 16.91 -1.33 -20.08
CA LYS A 180 16.20 -0.31 -20.88
C LYS A 180 14.68 -0.52 -20.84
N VAL A 181 14.22 -1.75 -21.05
CA VAL A 181 12.80 -2.12 -20.95
C VAL A 181 12.26 -1.88 -19.53
N SER A 182 13.06 -2.17 -18.51
CA SER A 182 12.71 -1.87 -17.11
C SER A 182 12.56 -0.36 -16.87
N GLY A 183 13.50 0.45 -17.37
CA GLY A 183 13.41 1.91 -17.31
C GLY A 183 12.15 2.46 -17.98
N ASP A 184 11.77 1.93 -19.15
CA ASP A 184 10.53 2.32 -19.84
C ASP A 184 9.27 1.90 -19.08
N ARG A 185 9.32 0.80 -18.31
CA ARG A 185 8.22 0.38 -17.42
C ARG A 185 8.11 1.29 -16.22
N GLU A 186 9.24 1.67 -15.63
CA GLU A 186 9.32 2.60 -14.49
C GLU A 186 8.77 3.98 -14.87
N LYS A 187 9.20 4.54 -16.01
CA LYS A 187 8.69 5.82 -16.52
C LYS A 187 7.16 5.81 -16.72
N ARG A 188 6.60 4.73 -17.29
CA ARG A 188 5.15 4.58 -17.43
C ARG A 188 4.43 4.41 -16.08
N ALA A 189 5.09 3.85 -15.07
CA ALA A 189 4.56 3.79 -13.72
C ALA A 189 4.55 5.18 -13.06
N GLU A 190 5.62 5.94 -13.22
CA GLU A 190 5.74 7.33 -12.74
C GLU A 190 4.66 8.24 -13.35
N GLU A 191 4.49 8.20 -14.68
CA GLU A 191 3.42 8.95 -15.37
C GLU A 191 2.01 8.57 -14.88
N ARG A 192 1.78 7.31 -14.50
CA ARG A 192 0.50 6.88 -13.90
C ARG A 192 0.34 7.41 -12.48
N CYS A 193 1.40 7.39 -11.68
CA CYS A 193 1.39 7.96 -10.34
C CYS A 193 1.12 9.47 -10.36
N GLU A 194 1.71 10.21 -11.30
CA GLU A 194 1.46 11.65 -11.47
C GLU A 194 0.00 11.93 -11.87
N ARG A 195 -0.57 11.16 -12.80
CA ARG A 195 -1.99 11.29 -13.16
C ARG A 195 -2.92 11.06 -11.96
N ILE A 196 -2.68 10.00 -11.20
CA ILE A 196 -3.46 9.69 -9.98
C ILE A 196 -3.29 10.81 -8.94
N ALA A 197 -2.09 11.35 -8.77
CA ALA A 197 -1.84 12.45 -7.85
C ALA A 197 -2.63 13.71 -8.25
N ALA A 198 -2.65 14.05 -9.54
CA ALA A 198 -3.42 15.18 -10.06
C ALA A 198 -4.94 14.98 -9.89
N GLU A 199 -5.46 13.77 -10.16
CA GLU A 199 -6.87 13.43 -9.92
C GLU A 199 -7.24 13.53 -8.44
N ASN A 200 -6.39 13.02 -7.54
CA ASN A 200 -6.61 13.14 -6.10
C ASN A 200 -6.61 14.59 -5.63
N GLN A 201 -5.75 15.44 -6.18
CA GLN A 201 -5.75 16.87 -5.88
C GLN A 201 -7.04 17.54 -6.36
N LYS A 202 -7.53 17.19 -7.56
CA LYS A 202 -8.81 17.67 -8.08
C LYS A 202 -9.97 17.26 -7.17
N ILE A 203 -10.07 15.98 -6.82
CA ILE A 203 -11.10 15.45 -5.91
C ILE A 203 -11.03 16.16 -4.55
N ALA A 204 -9.83 16.39 -4.01
CA ALA A 204 -9.66 17.11 -2.76
C ALA A 204 -10.17 18.57 -2.85
N SER A 205 -9.93 19.26 -3.97
CA SER A 205 -10.43 20.62 -4.18
C SER A 205 -11.96 20.67 -4.29
N GLU A 206 -12.58 19.74 -5.02
CA GLU A 206 -14.04 19.63 -5.14
C GLU A 206 -14.69 19.32 -3.78
N ARG A 207 -14.10 18.39 -3.02
CA ARG A 207 -14.56 18.06 -1.66
C ARG A 207 -14.51 19.28 -0.73
N ASN A 208 -13.43 20.06 -0.80
CA ASN A 208 -13.28 21.26 0.02
C ASN A 208 -14.32 22.33 -0.37
N ALA A 209 -14.60 22.50 -1.67
CA ALA A 209 -15.64 23.41 -2.14
C ALA A 209 -17.04 23.01 -1.62
N LEU A 210 -17.39 21.72 -1.70
CA LEU A 210 -18.65 21.19 -1.16
C LEU A 210 -18.74 21.37 0.37
N PHE A 211 -17.63 21.19 1.09
CA PHE A 211 -17.57 21.41 2.52
C PHE A 211 -17.80 22.87 2.89
N SER A 212 -17.25 23.81 2.12
CA SER A 212 -17.51 25.24 2.27
C SER A 212 -18.97 25.59 2.00
N GLU A 213 -19.60 25.05 0.95
CA GLU A 213 -21.02 25.25 0.66
C GLU A 213 -21.91 24.72 1.78
N LEU A 214 -21.64 23.50 2.26
CA LEU A 214 -22.40 22.89 3.37
C LEU A 214 -22.27 23.71 4.65
N SER A 215 -21.06 24.22 4.94
CA SER A 215 -20.82 25.07 6.11
C SER A 215 -21.59 26.40 6.04
N ALA A 216 -21.73 26.98 4.84
CA ALA A 216 -22.55 28.17 4.63
C ALA A 216 -24.05 27.89 4.87
N LYS A 217 -24.58 26.78 4.35
CA LYS A 217 -25.98 26.37 4.58
C LYS A 217 -26.26 26.07 6.06
N ILE A 218 -25.32 25.44 6.77
CA ILE A 218 -25.44 25.22 8.22
C ILE A 218 -25.54 26.56 8.96
N ARG A 219 -24.78 27.59 8.56
CA ARG A 219 -24.84 28.92 9.16
C ARG A 219 -26.19 29.58 8.89
N GLU A 220 -26.65 29.57 7.64
CA GLU A 220 -27.95 30.13 7.25
C GLU A 220 -29.11 29.47 8.03
N LEU A 221 -29.09 28.15 8.19
CA LEU A 221 -30.10 27.43 8.97
C LEU A 221 -30.04 27.78 10.46
N LYS A 222 -28.86 28.01 11.02
CA LYS A 222 -28.72 28.49 12.41
C LYS A 222 -29.31 29.88 12.58
N ASP A 223 -29.07 30.79 11.64
CA ASP A 223 -29.60 32.15 11.70
C ASP A 223 -31.13 32.14 11.61
N LYS A 224 -31.71 31.33 10.72
CA LYS A 224 -33.17 31.12 10.64
C LYS A 224 -33.76 30.49 11.90
N ASN A 225 -33.02 29.57 12.54
CA ASN A 225 -33.47 28.96 13.81
C ASN A 225 -33.49 30.01 14.93
N LEU A 226 -32.48 30.87 15.00
CA LEU A 226 -32.45 31.98 15.96
C LEU A 226 -33.60 32.97 15.73
N GLU A 227 -33.91 33.29 14.47
CA GLU A 227 -35.06 34.13 14.11
C GLU A 227 -36.39 33.49 14.56
N ALA A 228 -36.55 32.18 14.34
CA ALA A 228 -37.71 31.44 14.80
C ALA A 228 -37.81 31.40 16.34
N ASP A 229 -36.69 31.20 17.05
CA ASP A 229 -36.63 31.23 18.51
C ASP A 229 -37.02 32.62 19.06
N CYS A 230 -36.56 33.70 18.41
CA CYS A 230 -36.98 35.06 18.73
C CYS A 230 -38.49 35.27 18.53
N LEU A 231 -39.04 34.78 17.42
CA LEU A 231 -40.48 34.89 17.13
C LEU A 231 -41.32 34.13 18.16
N VAL A 232 -40.89 32.92 18.56
CA VAL A 232 -41.52 32.14 19.62
C VAL A 232 -41.51 32.93 20.94
N GLY A 233 -40.41 33.59 21.28
CA GLY A 233 -40.33 34.46 22.45
C GLY A 233 -41.36 35.60 22.44
N VAL A 234 -41.55 36.26 21.29
CA VAL A 234 -42.56 37.32 21.12
C VAL A 234 -43.98 36.78 21.31
N TYR A 235 -44.30 35.62 20.72
CA TYR A 235 -45.63 35.01 20.90
C TYR A 235 -45.88 34.54 22.33
N GLN A 236 -44.87 34.00 23.01
CA GLN A 236 -44.96 33.63 24.43
C GLN A 236 -45.26 34.84 25.31
N GLU A 237 -44.61 35.98 25.06
CA GLU A 237 -44.90 37.22 25.78
C GLU A 237 -46.33 37.70 25.52
N LYS A 238 -46.78 37.67 24.26
CA LYS A 238 -48.16 38.03 23.90
C LYS A 238 -49.18 37.13 24.58
N CYS A 239 -48.94 35.81 24.63
CA CYS A 239 -49.80 34.88 25.36
C CYS A 239 -49.86 35.23 26.85
N ARG A 240 -48.71 35.53 27.47
CA ARG A 240 -48.64 35.94 28.88
C ARG A 240 -49.43 37.22 29.14
N CYS A 241 -49.36 38.22 28.25
CA CYS A 241 -50.18 39.44 28.35
C CYS A 241 -51.68 39.13 28.32
N LEU A 242 -52.11 38.28 27.39
CA LEU A 242 -53.52 37.88 27.27
C LEU A 242 -54.01 37.08 28.48
N GLU A 243 -53.17 36.19 29.03
CA GLU A 243 -53.47 35.45 30.26
C GLU A 243 -53.66 36.41 31.45
N ASN A 244 -52.77 37.39 31.60
CA ASN A 244 -52.89 38.42 32.64
C ASN A 244 -54.17 39.25 32.50
N ASP A 245 -54.55 39.64 31.28
CA ASP A 245 -55.77 40.40 31.04
C ASP A 245 -57.04 39.53 31.26
N ALA A 246 -57.00 38.25 30.90
CA ALA A 246 -58.06 37.30 31.23
C ALA A 246 -58.22 37.11 32.75
N GLU A 247 -57.13 37.11 33.50
CA GLU A 247 -57.16 37.07 34.96
C GLU A 247 -57.81 38.33 35.55
N LYS A 248 -57.44 39.53 35.07
CA LYS A 248 -58.09 40.79 35.49
C LYS A 248 -59.58 40.80 35.20
N MET A 249 -59.99 40.39 34.00
CA MET A 249 -61.40 40.29 33.65
C MET A 249 -62.14 39.28 34.55
N SER A 250 -61.50 38.16 34.88
CA SER A 250 -62.09 37.17 35.78
C SER A 250 -62.29 37.73 37.19
N GLN A 251 -61.32 38.48 37.71
CA GLN A 251 -61.43 39.18 39.00
C GLN A 251 -62.58 40.21 39.00
N GLU A 252 -62.72 40.97 37.90
CA GLU A 252 -63.78 41.97 37.75
C GLU A 252 -65.17 41.31 37.68
N ILE A 253 -65.30 40.19 36.98
CA ILE A 253 -66.53 39.39 36.95
C ILE A 253 -66.91 38.94 38.36
N GLU A 254 -65.95 38.43 39.15
CA GLU A 254 -66.22 38.02 40.54
C GLU A 254 -66.62 39.21 41.44
N ARG A 255 -65.99 40.38 41.24
CA ARG A 255 -66.38 41.63 41.91
C ARG A 255 -67.83 42.02 41.59
N LEU A 256 -68.19 42.06 40.30
CA LEU A 256 -69.55 42.38 39.85
C LEU A 256 -70.60 41.36 40.33
N LYS A 257 -70.27 40.07 40.35
CA LYS A 257 -71.13 39.03 40.95
C LYS A 257 -71.40 39.32 42.43
N GLY A 258 -70.37 39.76 43.17
CA GLY A 258 -70.52 40.20 44.56
C GLY A 258 -71.49 41.37 44.72
N GLU A 259 -71.38 42.39 43.87
CA GLU A 259 -72.29 43.55 43.86
C GLU A 259 -73.73 43.17 43.52
N ILE A 260 -73.95 42.29 42.52
CA ILE A 260 -75.28 41.78 42.17
C ILE A 260 -75.90 41.02 43.35
N LEU A 261 -75.12 40.18 44.03
CA LEU A 261 -75.59 39.44 45.19
C LEU A 261 -76.03 40.38 46.33
N GLU A 262 -75.28 41.46 46.56
CA GLU A 262 -75.64 42.47 47.56
C GLU A 262 -76.90 43.25 47.15
N ALA A 263 -77.00 43.68 45.89
CA ALA A 263 -78.18 44.35 45.35
C ALA A 263 -79.44 43.47 45.48
N ASN A 264 -79.33 42.17 45.22
CA ASN A 264 -80.43 41.22 45.38
C ASN A 264 -80.92 41.15 46.84
N LYS A 265 -80.01 41.14 47.83
CA LYS A 265 -80.41 41.20 49.26
C LYS A 265 -81.19 42.47 49.58
N ILE A 266 -80.77 43.61 49.02
CA ILE A 266 -81.46 44.89 49.20
C ILE A 266 -82.87 44.81 48.60
N VAL A 267 -83.01 44.27 47.39
CA VAL A 267 -84.31 44.07 46.73
C VAL A 267 -85.22 43.15 47.56
N ASP A 268 -84.70 42.05 48.10
CA ASP A 268 -85.46 41.13 48.95
C ASP A 268 -85.93 41.82 50.26
N SER A 269 -85.06 42.65 50.85
CA SER A 269 -85.40 43.45 52.03
C SER A 269 -86.49 44.48 51.72
N LEU A 270 -86.37 45.22 50.61
CA LEU A 270 -87.40 46.15 50.13
C LEU A 270 -88.72 45.43 49.81
N GLY A 271 -88.66 44.24 49.22
CA GLY A 271 -89.83 43.41 48.97
C GLY A 271 -90.55 43.03 50.27
N SER A 272 -89.78 42.69 51.31
CA SER A 272 -90.32 42.39 52.65
C SER A 272 -90.98 43.62 53.28
N MET A 273 -90.31 44.78 53.23
CA MET A 273 -90.87 46.06 53.70
C MET A 273 -92.15 46.44 52.93
N LYS A 274 -92.17 46.23 51.61
CA LYS A 274 -93.34 46.48 50.78
C LYS A 274 -94.51 45.59 51.22
N MET A 275 -94.30 44.29 51.42
CA MET A 275 -95.33 43.36 51.90
C MET A 275 -95.90 43.76 53.27
N GLU A 276 -95.05 44.27 54.18
CA GLU A 276 -95.49 44.79 55.47
C GLU A 276 -96.35 46.07 55.30
N SER A 277 -95.92 46.97 54.42
CA SER A 277 -96.67 48.19 54.12
C SER A 277 -98.02 47.90 53.44
N GLU A 278 -98.07 46.91 52.53
CA GLU A 278 -99.29 46.45 51.89
C GLU A 278 -100.24 45.81 52.91
N LYS A 279 -99.74 44.95 53.81
CA LYS A 279 -100.54 44.43 54.93
C LYS A 279 -101.10 45.55 55.81
N ALA A 280 -100.28 46.56 56.12
CA ALA A 280 -100.74 47.72 56.88
C ALA A 280 -101.83 48.50 56.13
N ALA A 281 -101.64 48.73 54.84
CA ALA A 281 -102.61 49.39 53.97
C ALA A 281 -103.93 48.61 53.86
N GLU A 282 -103.87 47.28 53.69
CA GLU A 282 -105.04 46.40 53.68
C GLU A 282 -105.79 46.47 55.02
N LEU A 283 -105.07 46.51 56.15
CA LEU A 283 -105.64 46.65 57.49
C LEU A 283 -106.35 48.01 57.65
N TYR A 284 -105.78 49.09 57.13
CA TYR A 284 -106.44 50.40 57.06
C TYR A 284 -107.66 50.39 56.15
N LYS A 285 -107.57 49.74 54.98
CA LYS A 285 -108.69 49.58 54.04
C LYS A 285 -109.83 48.82 54.68
N SER A 286 -109.58 47.67 55.32
CA SER A 286 -110.59 46.90 56.06
C SER A 286 -111.18 47.68 57.24
N ARG A 287 -110.39 48.51 57.93
CA ARG A 287 -110.91 49.44 58.95
C ARG A 287 -111.87 50.45 58.33
N LEU A 288 -111.53 51.01 57.18
CA LEU A 288 -112.37 51.97 56.45
C LEU A 288 -113.67 51.31 55.97
N GLU A 289 -113.58 50.10 55.40
CA GLU A 289 -114.72 49.30 54.97
C GLU A 289 -115.64 48.93 56.14
N ASN A 290 -115.09 48.67 57.34
CA ASN A 290 -115.90 48.48 58.56
C ASN A 290 -116.55 49.77 59.08
N LEU A 291 -115.91 50.92 58.84
CA LEU A 291 -116.49 52.22 59.16
C LEU A 291 -117.60 52.60 58.18
N SER A 292 -117.52 52.17 56.92
CA SER A 292 -118.51 52.46 55.88
C SER A 292 -119.97 52.20 56.33
N PRO A 293 -120.37 51.01 56.81
CA PRO A 293 -121.72 50.78 57.30
C PRO A 293 -122.04 51.45 58.65
N ARG A 294 -121.04 51.94 59.39
CA ARG A 294 -121.29 52.80 60.57
C ARG A 294 -121.58 54.22 60.15
N ILE A 295 -120.84 54.73 59.17
CA ILE A 295 -121.08 56.03 58.55
C ILE A 295 -122.45 56.01 57.89
N SER A 296 -122.79 54.99 57.08
CA SER A 296 -124.13 54.86 56.48
C SER A 296 -125.25 54.80 57.52
N ARG A 297 -125.04 54.18 58.68
CA ARG A 297 -126.01 54.19 59.79
C ARG A 297 -126.12 55.56 60.45
N ILE A 298 -125.02 56.27 60.64
CA ILE A 298 -125.03 57.65 61.14
C ILE A 298 -125.71 58.57 60.11
N GLU A 299 -125.46 58.38 58.82
CA GLU A 299 -126.13 59.09 57.72
C GLU A 299 -127.65 58.81 57.74
N GLU A 300 -128.07 57.54 57.94
CA GLU A 300 -129.47 57.16 58.15
C GLU A 300 -130.07 57.77 59.42
N ASP A 301 -129.38 57.71 60.56
CA ASP A 301 -129.84 58.26 61.83
C ASP A 301 -129.97 59.79 61.74
N ILE A 302 -129.03 60.47 61.08
CA ILE A 302 -129.10 61.91 60.79
C ILE A 302 -130.26 62.22 59.84
N ALA A 303 -130.48 61.40 58.80
CA ALA A 303 -131.62 61.55 57.89
C ALA A 303 -132.97 61.45 58.64
N VAL A 304 -133.09 60.48 59.56
CA VAL A 304 -134.24 60.31 60.44
C VAL A 304 -134.41 61.51 61.37
N MET A 305 -133.32 62.00 61.96
CA MET A 305 -133.35 63.14 62.88
C MET A 305 -133.72 64.47 62.19
N LEU A 306 -133.32 64.64 60.93
CA LEU A 306 -133.61 65.83 60.13
C LEU A 306 -134.95 65.73 59.36
N THR A 307 -135.68 64.61 59.46
CA THR A 307 -136.92 64.35 58.70
C THR A 307 -136.76 64.46 57.18
N VAL A 308 -135.61 64.05 56.64
CA VAL A 308 -135.31 64.07 55.21
C VAL A 308 -134.97 62.65 54.74
N LYS A 309 -135.35 62.26 53.51
CA LYS A 309 -135.03 60.91 53.00
C LYS A 309 -133.53 60.80 52.72
N VAL A 310 -132.93 59.64 52.98
CA VAL A 310 -131.49 59.34 52.75
C VAL A 310 -131.06 59.65 51.30
N GLY A 311 -131.97 59.52 50.33
CA GLY A 311 -131.72 59.88 48.93
C GLY A 311 -131.51 61.38 48.67
N ASP A 312 -131.97 62.27 49.56
CA ASP A 312 -131.84 63.72 49.42
C ASP A 312 -130.52 64.25 50.05
N LEU A 313 -129.88 63.47 50.94
CA LEU A 313 -128.57 63.78 51.53
C LEU A 313 -127.39 63.56 50.56
N ALA A 314 -127.55 62.69 49.56
CA ALA A 314 -126.57 62.54 48.48
C ALA A 314 -126.37 63.85 47.68
N GLY A 315 -127.37 64.74 47.68
CA GLY A 315 -127.30 66.06 47.04
C GLY A 315 -126.41 67.08 47.76
N LEU A 316 -126.05 66.87 49.03
CA LEU A 316 -125.14 67.76 49.78
C LEU A 316 -123.66 67.48 49.50
N SER A 317 -123.32 66.26 49.08
CA SER A 317 -121.96 65.86 48.69
C SER A 317 -121.45 66.65 47.47
N HIS A 318 -122.35 66.99 46.53
CA HIS A 318 -121.99 67.76 45.34
C HIS A 318 -121.65 69.23 45.60
N ASN A 319 -122.00 69.80 46.77
CA ASN A 319 -121.73 71.21 47.09
C ASN A 319 -120.47 71.44 47.95
N LEU A 320 -119.83 70.38 48.44
CA LEU A 320 -118.55 70.45 49.19
C LEU A 320 -117.33 70.07 48.34
N GLY A 321 -117.52 69.53 47.12
CA GLY A 321 -116.44 69.25 46.17
C GLY A 321 -115.94 70.48 45.38
N SER A 322 -116.56 71.65 45.53
CA SER A 322 -116.27 72.86 44.75
C SER A 322 -115.21 73.79 45.37
N PHE A 323 -114.60 73.43 46.51
CA PHE A 323 -113.76 74.36 47.29
C PHE A 323 -112.27 74.01 47.40
N PHE A 324 -111.77 73.06 46.61
CA PHE A 324 -110.33 73.01 46.33
C PHE A 324 -110.03 73.83 45.08
N VAL A 325 -109.82 75.12 45.37
CA VAL A 325 -108.92 76.07 44.73
C VAL A 325 -108.09 75.47 43.59
N GLU A 326 -108.29 76.06 42.40
CA GLU A 326 -107.27 76.34 41.38
C GLU A 326 -105.95 76.78 42.04
N GLY A 327 -105.16 75.79 42.47
CA GLY A 327 -103.78 75.94 42.87
C GLY A 327 -102.93 75.70 41.65
N ASP A 328 -102.72 76.78 40.90
CA ASP A 328 -101.59 77.05 40.02
C ASP A 328 -100.94 75.82 39.38
N GLY A 329 -101.21 75.64 38.08
CA GLY A 329 -100.53 74.70 37.20
C GLY A 329 -99.05 74.99 37.11
N GLY A 330 -98.31 74.61 38.16
CA GLY A 330 -96.89 74.39 38.15
C GLY A 330 -96.61 73.24 37.22
N ASN A 331 -96.41 73.58 35.96
CA ASN A 331 -95.85 72.77 34.89
C ASN A 331 -94.52 72.16 35.37
N LEU A 332 -94.58 71.07 36.12
CA LEU A 332 -93.45 70.17 36.30
C LEU A 332 -93.48 69.25 35.08
N ASN A 333 -92.83 69.73 34.03
CA ASN A 333 -92.28 68.92 32.95
C ASN A 333 -91.66 67.65 33.55
N LEU A 334 -92.42 66.55 33.50
CA LEU A 334 -91.91 65.18 33.66
C LEU A 334 -91.35 64.71 32.30
N LEU A 335 -90.66 65.61 31.60
CA LEU A 335 -90.01 65.38 30.32
C LEU A 335 -88.87 66.38 30.22
N ASP A 336 -87.69 65.88 29.88
CA ASP A 336 -86.42 66.59 29.66
C ASP A 336 -85.63 66.96 30.93
N CYS A 337 -84.92 65.95 31.44
CA CYS A 337 -83.46 65.97 31.40
C CYS A 337 -82.96 64.52 31.35
N TRP A 338 -82.89 63.99 30.12
CA TRP A 338 -81.71 63.25 29.70
C TRP A 338 -80.49 64.09 30.08
N GLY A 339 -79.98 63.87 31.30
CA GLY A 339 -78.60 64.18 31.59
C GLY A 339 -77.79 63.49 30.53
N LYS A 340 -77.19 64.28 29.63
CA LYS A 340 -75.88 63.96 29.06
C LYS A 340 -75.03 63.45 30.22
N CYS A 341 -74.99 62.14 30.39
CA CYS A 341 -73.80 61.52 30.92
C CYS A 341 -72.78 61.66 29.80
N ASP A 342 -72.13 62.82 29.78
CA ASP A 342 -70.74 62.90 29.39
C ASP A 342 -70.00 61.98 30.37
N ILE A 343 -70.07 60.67 30.12
CA ILE A 343 -69.01 59.77 30.55
C ILE A 343 -67.86 60.21 29.67
N SER A 344 -67.09 61.16 30.20
CA SER A 344 -65.67 61.27 29.91
C SER A 344 -65.10 59.88 30.11
N GLY A 345 -65.11 59.11 29.01
CA GLY A 345 -64.19 58.03 28.85
C GLY A 345 -62.84 58.67 29.01
N ASN A 346 -62.19 58.42 30.15
CA ASN A 346 -60.74 58.42 30.21
C ASN A 346 -60.30 57.35 29.22
N GLY A 347 -60.30 57.73 27.93
CA GLY A 347 -59.42 57.18 26.94
C GLY A 347 -58.03 57.55 27.41
N SER A 348 -57.47 56.70 28.25
CA SER A 348 -56.03 56.59 28.40
C SER A 348 -55.51 56.21 27.02
N THR A 349 -55.18 57.23 26.24
CA THR A 349 -54.18 57.13 25.20
C THR A 349 -52.90 56.64 25.86
N PRO A 350 -52.17 55.71 25.22
CA PRO A 350 -50.74 55.78 25.20
C PRO A 350 -50.37 56.35 23.83
N GLU A 351 -50.41 57.68 23.73
CA GLU A 351 -49.42 58.37 22.91
C GLU A 351 -48.15 58.45 23.77
N ASP A 352 -47.36 57.39 23.73
CA ASP A 352 -45.91 57.51 23.82
C ASP A 352 -45.37 57.00 22.49
N ALA A 353 -45.37 57.94 21.54
CA ALA A 353 -44.57 57.88 20.34
C ALA A 353 -43.10 58.02 20.74
N GLU A 354 -42.46 56.92 21.16
CA GLU A 354 -41.05 56.75 20.87
C GLU A 354 -40.91 56.35 19.40
N ALA A 355 -40.42 57.31 18.62
CA ALA A 355 -40.00 57.15 17.24
C ALA A 355 -38.89 56.08 17.16
N VAL A 356 -39.27 54.82 17.02
CA VAL A 356 -38.38 53.78 16.50
C VAL A 356 -38.49 53.81 14.98
N VAL A 357 -37.41 54.28 14.37
CA VAL A 357 -37.13 54.27 12.94
C VAL A 357 -37.34 52.86 12.40
N LEU A 358 -38.52 52.60 11.83
CA LEU A 358 -38.75 51.46 10.95
C LEU A 358 -38.12 51.78 9.60
N GLY A 359 -36.95 51.18 9.36
CA GLY A 359 -36.38 51.10 8.02
C GLY A 359 -37.34 50.34 7.10
N GLU A 360 -37.67 50.99 5.99
CA GLU A 360 -38.36 50.40 4.85
C GLU A 360 -37.67 49.09 4.43
N LEU A 361 -38.34 47.95 4.66
CA LEU A 361 -38.08 46.72 3.91
C LEU A 361 -39.34 46.34 3.16
N ASN A 362 -39.30 46.62 1.86
CA ASN A 362 -40.23 46.16 0.85
C ASN A 362 -40.45 44.64 0.95
N SER A 363 -41.65 44.21 1.34
CA SER A 363 -42.11 42.84 1.18
C SER A 363 -43.26 42.79 0.18
N THR A 364 -42.90 42.56 -1.08
CA THR A 364 -43.80 41.95 -2.07
C THR A 364 -44.09 40.51 -1.63
N VAL A 365 -45.14 40.31 -0.84
CA VAL A 365 -45.71 38.98 -0.60
C VAL A 365 -46.63 38.67 -1.77
N GLY A 366 -46.04 38.09 -2.82
CA GLY A 366 -46.77 37.38 -3.85
C GLY A 366 -47.24 36.04 -3.30
N GLU A 367 -48.55 35.85 -3.28
CA GLU A 367 -49.20 34.54 -3.23
C GLU A 367 -48.54 33.60 -4.24
N ASN A 368 -48.04 32.45 -3.78
CA ASN A 368 -48.00 31.16 -4.48
C ASN A 368 -46.98 30.22 -3.83
N CYS A 369 -47.43 29.27 -3.01
CA CYS A 369 -46.66 28.05 -2.72
C CYS A 369 -47.60 26.95 -2.20
N MET A 370 -48.45 26.46 -3.10
CA MET A 370 -49.14 25.18 -2.97
C MET A 370 -49.23 24.59 -4.38
N ASN A 371 -48.10 24.09 -4.89
CA ASN A 371 -47.97 23.21 -6.07
C ASN A 371 -46.49 22.82 -6.26
N PHE A 372 -46.01 21.78 -5.57
CA PHE A 372 -44.78 21.08 -5.99
C PHE A 372 -44.78 19.62 -5.56
N LEU A 373 -45.71 18.85 -6.12
CA LEU A 373 -45.51 17.42 -6.38
C LEU A 373 -45.97 17.19 -7.82
N GLU A 374 -45.23 16.33 -8.52
CA GLU A 374 -45.39 15.93 -9.93
C GLU A 374 -44.95 16.93 -11.01
N SER A 375 -43.74 16.72 -11.53
CA SER A 375 -43.55 16.30 -12.93
C SER A 375 -42.09 15.89 -13.25
N GLN A 376 -41.95 14.65 -13.72
CA GLN A 376 -41.23 14.19 -14.93
C GLN A 376 -39.77 14.67 -15.14
N SER A 377 -38.78 13.78 -15.14
CA SER A 377 -38.43 12.89 -16.27
C SER A 377 -38.10 13.65 -17.56
N SER A 378 -36.80 13.74 -17.91
CA SER A 378 -36.20 13.38 -19.22
C SER A 378 -34.96 14.24 -19.57
N ILE A 379 -34.04 13.62 -20.33
CA ILE A 379 -32.85 14.16 -21.04
C ILE A 379 -31.57 14.15 -20.16
N SER A 380 -30.51 13.39 -20.45
CA SER A 380 -29.89 13.13 -21.75
C SER A 380 -29.23 11.73 -21.84
N LYS A 381 -29.59 11.00 -22.90
CA LYS A 381 -28.81 9.88 -23.44
C LYS A 381 -27.65 10.45 -24.27
N ARG A 382 -26.48 9.78 -24.25
CA ARG A 382 -25.51 9.56 -25.36
C ARG A 382 -24.06 9.89 -24.99
N SER A 383 -23.27 8.85 -24.71
CA SER A 383 -22.03 8.63 -25.47
C SER A 383 -21.71 7.14 -25.54
N LYS A 384 -21.32 6.72 -26.74
CA LYS A 384 -21.15 5.34 -27.18
C LYS A 384 -19.73 4.85 -26.90
N ARG A 385 -19.63 3.57 -26.51
CA ARG A 385 -18.61 2.57 -26.87
C ARG A 385 -17.26 3.08 -27.41
N THR A 386 -16.20 2.72 -26.70
CA THR A 386 -15.13 1.91 -27.31
C THR A 386 -15.04 0.61 -26.52
N GLN A 387 -15.48 -0.45 -27.18
CA GLN A 387 -15.34 -1.84 -26.82
C GLN A 387 -13.91 -2.25 -27.22
N THR A 388 -13.08 -2.62 -26.25
CA THR A 388 -11.85 -3.37 -26.48
C THR A 388 -11.89 -4.59 -25.58
N ASP A 389 -12.01 -5.74 -26.23
CA ASP A 389 -11.79 -7.06 -25.67
C ASP A 389 -10.41 -7.13 -24.99
N CYS A 390 -10.36 -7.66 -23.77
CA CYS A 390 -9.29 -8.53 -23.29
C CYS A 390 -9.87 -9.39 -22.15
N THR A 391 -9.95 -10.69 -22.42
CA THR A 391 -10.11 -11.78 -21.45
C THR A 391 -8.86 -11.90 -20.57
N ASP A 392 -9.04 -12.59 -19.44
CA ASP A 392 -8.03 -13.01 -18.46
C ASP A 392 -7.49 -11.95 -17.49
N ASP A 393 -8.03 -11.93 -16.27
CA ASP A 393 -7.26 -12.47 -15.14
C ASP A 393 -8.13 -12.75 -13.91
N HIS A 394 -7.97 -13.99 -13.42
CA HIS A 394 -8.59 -14.57 -12.25
C HIS A 394 -7.91 -14.06 -10.96
N LEU A 395 -8.71 -13.86 -9.90
CA LEU A 395 -8.31 -13.86 -8.48
C LEU A 395 -7.51 -12.67 -7.93
N ILE A 396 -8.20 -11.56 -7.61
CA ILE A 396 -7.91 -10.81 -6.36
C ILE A 396 -9.24 -10.44 -5.69
N ALA A 397 -9.68 -11.28 -4.75
CA ALA A 397 -10.77 -10.94 -3.85
C ALA A 397 -10.26 -9.94 -2.80
N SER A 398 -10.70 -8.70 -2.92
CA SER A 398 -10.56 -7.64 -1.91
C SER A 398 -11.42 -7.99 -0.69
N TRP A 399 -10.78 -8.22 0.46
CA TRP A 399 -11.46 -8.20 1.76
C TRP A 399 -11.69 -6.76 2.19
N SER A 400 -12.89 -6.27 1.91
CA SER A 400 -13.42 -5.03 2.49
C SER A 400 -13.81 -5.29 3.95
N THR A 401 -13.13 -4.64 4.88
CA THR A 401 -13.40 -4.67 6.32
C THR A 401 -14.75 -4.02 6.62
N LYS A 402 -15.76 -4.88 6.84
CA LYS A 402 -17.08 -4.51 7.33
C LYS A 402 -16.96 -4.09 8.80
N ARG A 403 -16.75 -2.80 9.05
CA ARG A 403 -16.84 -2.17 10.37
C ARG A 403 -18.25 -2.40 10.96
N ARG A 404 -18.43 -3.45 11.76
CA ARG A 404 -19.58 -3.61 12.66
C ARG A 404 -19.35 -2.74 13.90
N ARG A 405 -20.10 -1.65 14.02
CA ARG A 405 -20.28 -0.95 15.31
C ARG A 405 -21.11 -1.87 16.22
N ASN A 406 -20.47 -2.52 17.18
CA ASN A 406 -21.19 -3.05 18.33
C ASN A 406 -21.45 -1.91 19.32
N LYS A 407 -22.73 -1.65 19.54
CA LYS A 407 -23.29 -0.69 20.50
C LYS A 407 -23.34 -1.40 21.85
N CYS A 408 -22.38 -1.13 22.73
CA CYS A 408 -22.44 -1.57 24.12
C CYS A 408 -23.38 -0.64 24.89
N THR A 409 -24.54 -1.15 25.29
CA THR A 409 -25.45 -0.51 26.23
C THR A 409 -24.87 -0.63 27.64
N GLY A 410 -24.66 0.52 28.29
CA GLY A 410 -24.25 0.57 29.69
C GLY A 410 -25.39 0.24 30.63
N ASN A 411 -25.05 -0.40 31.74
CA ASN A 411 -25.78 -0.28 33.00
C ASN A 411 -24.88 0.50 33.95
N GLY A 412 -25.38 1.65 34.39
CA GLY A 412 -24.76 2.45 35.43
C GLY A 412 -25.28 2.00 36.78
N ASP A 413 -24.36 1.65 37.67
CA ASP A 413 -24.62 1.58 39.10
C ASP A 413 -23.93 2.76 39.78
N ASN A 414 -24.76 3.58 40.40
CA ASN A 414 -24.39 4.71 41.22
C ASN A 414 -23.71 4.22 42.51
N VAL A 415 -22.46 4.64 42.76
CA VAL A 415 -21.82 4.54 44.07
C VAL A 415 -21.31 5.91 44.49
N SER A 416 -21.85 6.39 45.59
CA SER A 416 -21.52 7.65 46.26
C SER A 416 -20.02 7.75 46.58
N ILE A 417 -19.43 8.86 46.15
CA ILE A 417 -18.09 9.29 46.55
C ILE A 417 -18.22 10.07 47.86
N ASN A 418 -17.71 9.49 48.95
CA ASN A 418 -17.31 10.25 50.12
C ASN A 418 -15.81 10.52 50.03
N GLU A 419 -15.46 11.78 50.26
CA GLU A 419 -14.11 12.29 50.40
C GLU A 419 -13.33 11.56 51.50
N LYS A 420 -12.06 11.29 51.22
CA LYS A 420 -10.95 11.49 52.16
C LYS A 420 -9.62 11.43 51.43
N GLU A 421 -8.99 12.59 51.36
CA GLU A 421 -7.57 12.75 51.07
C GLU A 421 -6.73 11.96 52.09
N LYS A 422 -5.81 11.11 51.60
CA LYS A 422 -4.57 10.83 52.32
C LYS A 422 -3.50 10.32 51.35
N GLU A 423 -2.40 11.07 51.33
CA GLU A 423 -1.06 10.73 50.86
C GLU A 423 -0.75 9.22 50.84
N VAL A 424 -0.42 8.68 49.67
CA VAL A 424 0.61 7.64 49.52
C VAL A 424 1.28 7.78 48.14
N SER A 425 2.48 8.35 48.13
CA SER A 425 3.47 8.16 47.07
C SER A 425 3.96 6.70 47.10
N GLY A 426 3.49 5.90 46.14
CA GLY A 426 3.85 4.48 46.06
C GLY A 426 3.09 3.71 44.99
N LEU A 427 2.99 4.25 43.77
CA LEU A 427 2.49 3.47 42.62
C LEU A 427 3.59 2.53 42.13
N THR A 428 3.78 1.43 42.86
CA THR A 428 4.21 0.20 42.21
C THR A 428 3.16 -0.13 41.16
N HIS A 429 3.58 -0.36 39.91
CA HIS A 429 2.75 -0.96 38.87
C HIS A 429 2.06 -2.18 39.47
N ASP A 430 0.80 -2.03 39.86
CA ASP A 430 -0.03 -3.15 40.27
C ASP A 430 -0.11 -4.02 39.03
N LYS A 431 0.51 -5.20 39.12
CA LYS A 431 0.59 -6.19 38.06
C LYS A 431 -0.84 -6.37 37.57
N MET A 432 -1.16 -5.92 36.36
CA MET A 432 -2.40 -6.29 35.67
C MET A 432 -2.33 -7.79 35.34
N SER A 433 -2.31 -8.65 36.36
CA SER A 433 -2.45 -10.09 36.24
C SER A 433 -3.92 -10.47 36.09
N GLY A 434 -4.71 -9.59 35.47
CA GLY A 434 -6.07 -9.88 35.07
C GLY A 434 -6.03 -10.71 33.80
N GLU A 435 -6.70 -11.86 33.84
CA GLU A 435 -6.93 -12.69 32.65
C GLU A 435 -7.48 -11.82 31.51
N TRP A 436 -6.89 -11.88 30.30
CA TRP A 436 -7.41 -11.10 29.17
C TRP A 436 -8.75 -11.67 28.72
N THR A 437 -9.83 -10.96 29.01
CA THR A 437 -11.18 -11.44 28.72
C THR A 437 -11.56 -11.24 27.25
N CYS A 438 -11.01 -10.22 26.60
CA CYS A 438 -11.24 -9.91 25.20
C CYS A 438 -9.98 -9.38 24.48
N GLU A 439 -10.02 -9.34 23.14
CA GLU A 439 -8.93 -8.82 22.30
C GLU A 439 -8.60 -7.35 22.62
N ALA A 440 -9.58 -6.54 23.02
CA ALA A 440 -9.37 -5.14 23.39
C ALA A 440 -8.48 -4.98 24.64
N ASP A 441 -8.58 -5.92 25.59
CA ASP A 441 -7.71 -5.94 26.77
C ASP A 441 -6.26 -6.25 26.40
N MET A 442 -6.06 -7.24 25.53
CA MET A 442 -4.74 -7.60 25.01
C MET A 442 -4.14 -6.45 24.19
N LEU A 443 -4.94 -5.77 23.36
CA LEU A 443 -4.51 -4.58 22.61
C LEU A 443 -4.09 -3.43 23.53
N ARG A 444 -4.77 -3.23 24.67
CA ARG A 444 -4.38 -2.24 25.67
C ARG A 444 -3.06 -2.62 26.32
N ALA A 445 -2.89 -3.88 26.71
CA ALA A 445 -1.64 -4.39 27.26
C ALA A 445 -0.45 -4.23 26.30
N PHE A 446 -0.64 -4.47 24.99
CA PHE A 446 0.40 -4.23 23.98
C PHE A 446 0.81 -2.75 23.82
N ARG A 447 -0.01 -1.79 24.24
CA ARG A 447 0.37 -0.37 24.23
C ARG A 447 1.28 -0.01 25.38
N GLU A 448 1.13 -0.70 26.50
CA GLU A 448 1.78 -0.41 27.78
C GLU A 448 3.05 -1.23 27.97
N ASP A 449 3.05 -2.52 27.59
CA ASP A 449 4.17 -3.44 27.80
C ASP A 449 4.89 -3.82 26.49
N GLU A 450 6.09 -3.26 26.31
CA GLU A 450 6.97 -3.54 25.19
C GLU A 450 7.49 -5.00 25.19
N GLN A 451 7.74 -5.57 26.37
CA GLN A 451 8.21 -6.95 26.53
C GLN A 451 7.10 -7.93 26.12
N LEU A 452 5.85 -7.61 26.44
CA LEU A 452 4.70 -8.39 26.02
C LEU A 452 4.55 -8.42 24.49
N CYS A 453 4.77 -7.30 23.79
CA CYS A 453 4.78 -7.28 22.32
C CYS A 453 5.87 -8.18 21.73
N MET A 454 7.06 -8.20 22.35
CA MET A 454 8.16 -9.08 21.93
C MET A 454 7.80 -10.55 22.13
N ASN A 455 7.21 -10.90 23.29
CA ASN A 455 6.71 -12.25 23.56
C ASN A 455 5.62 -12.68 22.58
N ALA A 456 4.74 -11.76 22.17
CA ALA A 456 3.70 -12.03 21.17
C ALA A 456 4.29 -12.43 19.80
N VAL A 457 5.30 -11.71 19.32
CA VAL A 457 5.98 -12.05 18.06
C VAL A 457 6.66 -13.42 18.16
N CYS A 458 7.32 -13.72 19.28
CA CYS A 458 7.92 -15.03 19.52
C CYS A 458 6.86 -16.16 19.56
N ALA A 459 5.67 -15.89 20.12
CA ALA A 459 4.57 -16.86 20.17
C ALA A 459 4.05 -17.21 18.77
N LEU A 460 3.84 -16.20 17.91
CA LEU A 460 3.47 -16.40 16.50
C LEU A 460 4.53 -17.21 15.75
N TYR A 461 5.81 -16.93 16.02
CA TYR A 461 6.91 -17.67 15.41
C TYR A 461 6.96 -19.14 15.86
N ARG A 462 6.76 -19.42 17.16
CA ARG A 462 6.66 -20.80 17.68
C ARG A 462 5.49 -21.56 17.07
N GLN A 463 4.33 -20.92 16.92
CA GLN A 463 3.18 -21.55 16.26
C GLN A 463 3.49 -21.86 14.79
N GLN A 464 4.20 -20.96 14.11
CA GLN A 464 4.62 -21.16 12.72
C GLN A 464 5.62 -22.31 12.55
N THR A 465 6.61 -22.44 13.43
CA THR A 465 7.62 -23.51 13.35
C THR A 465 7.04 -24.87 13.70
N LYS A 466 6.11 -24.94 14.67
CA LYS A 466 5.33 -26.16 14.97
C LYS A 466 4.57 -26.65 13.73
N SER A 467 3.99 -25.74 12.94
CA SER A 467 3.24 -26.10 11.72
C SER A 467 4.12 -26.64 10.59
N LYS A 468 5.42 -26.34 10.55
CA LYS A 468 6.33 -26.81 9.48
C LYS A 468 6.76 -28.28 9.64
N GLY A 469 6.60 -28.86 10.83
CA GLY A 469 7.04 -30.24 11.13
C GLY A 469 6.08 -31.34 10.65
N CYS A 470 4.83 -31.01 10.30
CA CYS A 470 3.81 -31.99 9.97
C CYS A 470 3.20 -31.71 8.60
N SER A 471 3.64 -32.46 7.59
CA SER A 471 3.03 -32.63 6.25
C SER A 471 3.07 -31.44 5.28
N ASN A 472 3.39 -31.74 4.01
CA ASN A 472 3.46 -30.84 2.84
C ASN A 472 2.11 -30.19 2.44
N SER A 473 1.19 -30.00 3.38
CA SER A 473 -0.07 -29.33 3.13
C SER A 473 0.17 -27.81 3.07
N SER A 474 -0.40 -27.19 2.03
CA SER A 474 -0.32 -25.77 1.73
C SER A 474 -1.15 -24.95 2.73
N GLY A 475 -0.82 -25.07 4.02
CA GLY A 475 -1.51 -24.43 5.12
C GLY A 475 -1.12 -22.96 5.22
N ASN A 476 -2.13 -22.09 5.25
CA ASN A 476 -2.01 -20.66 5.50
C ASN A 476 -1.09 -20.41 6.71
N GLY A 477 0.12 -19.90 6.46
CA GLY A 477 1.08 -19.58 7.51
C GLY A 477 0.51 -18.61 8.55
N VAL A 478 1.09 -18.63 9.75
CA VAL A 478 0.68 -17.73 10.85
C VAL A 478 0.89 -16.26 10.45
N PHE A 479 1.99 -15.95 9.76
CA PHE A 479 2.20 -14.64 9.13
C PHE A 479 1.62 -14.59 7.72
N SER A 480 1.14 -13.40 7.35
CA SER A 480 0.87 -13.05 5.95
C SER A 480 2.16 -13.16 5.13
N PRO A 481 2.11 -13.41 3.81
CA PRO A 481 3.31 -13.47 2.97
C PRO A 481 4.19 -12.21 3.06
N VAL A 482 3.56 -11.04 3.27
CA VAL A 482 4.25 -9.75 3.40
C VAL A 482 4.98 -9.65 4.74
N ASP A 483 4.34 -10.09 5.82
CA ASP A 483 4.91 -9.98 7.16
C ASP A 483 5.85 -11.14 7.49
N LEU A 484 5.78 -12.26 6.76
CA LEU A 484 6.52 -13.50 6.99
C LEU A 484 8.01 -13.27 7.19
N PHE A 485 8.66 -12.57 6.25
CA PHE A 485 10.09 -12.30 6.34
C PHE A 485 10.41 -11.39 7.53
N SER A 486 9.59 -10.35 7.74
CA SER A 486 9.80 -9.39 8.82
C SER A 486 9.60 -10.00 10.22
N GLY A 487 8.56 -10.84 10.38
CA GLY A 487 8.18 -11.46 11.65
C GLY A 487 9.13 -12.58 12.05
N SER A 488 9.51 -13.45 11.10
CA SER A 488 10.47 -14.53 11.36
C SER A 488 11.85 -13.99 11.72
N SER A 489 12.42 -13.05 10.94
CA SER A 489 13.73 -12.48 11.25
C SER A 489 13.73 -11.68 12.57
N LEU A 490 12.62 -11.02 12.89
CA LEU A 490 12.48 -10.31 14.16
C LEU A 490 12.42 -11.28 15.35
N ALA A 491 11.64 -12.36 15.25
CA ALA A 491 11.58 -13.39 16.29
C ALA A 491 12.93 -14.09 16.51
N GLU A 492 13.64 -14.46 15.44
CA GLU A 492 14.97 -15.05 15.53
C GLU A 492 15.97 -14.13 16.25
N TYR A 493 15.94 -12.83 15.93
CA TYR A 493 16.76 -11.84 16.62
C TYR A 493 16.45 -11.74 18.12
N LEU A 494 15.17 -11.85 18.50
CA LEU A 494 14.71 -11.75 19.89
C LEU A 494 15.04 -13.01 20.72
N ILE A 495 15.00 -14.17 20.09
CA ILE A 495 15.27 -15.48 20.69
C ILE A 495 16.78 -15.72 20.84
N ASP A 496 17.60 -15.11 19.98
CA ASP A 496 19.08 -15.15 20.05
C ASP A 496 19.64 -16.58 20.06
N GLY A 497 19.03 -17.48 19.29
CA GLY A 497 19.46 -18.88 19.16
C GLY A 497 19.09 -19.80 20.33
N ASP A 498 18.22 -19.36 21.25
CA ASP A 498 17.71 -20.22 22.32
C ASP A 498 16.96 -21.44 21.76
N LYS A 499 17.37 -22.64 22.18
CA LYS A 499 16.81 -23.91 21.69
C LYS A 499 15.34 -24.11 22.07
N GLU A 500 14.90 -23.48 23.15
CA GLU A 500 13.51 -23.55 23.61
C GLU A 500 12.65 -22.41 23.04
N LEU A 501 13.23 -21.59 22.15
CA LEU A 501 12.57 -20.46 21.52
C LEU A 501 12.02 -19.45 22.55
N ARG A 502 12.68 -19.33 23.71
CA ARG A 502 12.33 -18.34 24.75
C ARG A 502 12.89 -16.97 24.38
N LEU A 503 12.18 -15.91 24.78
CA LEU A 503 12.65 -14.55 24.62
C LEU A 503 13.90 -14.32 25.50
N LYS A 504 15.05 -14.07 24.88
CA LYS A 504 16.32 -13.85 25.59
C LYS A 504 16.63 -12.37 25.80
N LYS A 505 16.32 -11.54 24.81
CA LYS A 505 16.60 -10.10 24.87
C LYS A 505 15.52 -9.38 25.66
N SER A 506 15.95 -8.48 26.55
CA SER A 506 15.01 -7.61 27.27
C SER A 506 14.58 -6.43 26.39
N ALA A 507 13.39 -5.88 26.63
CA ALA A 507 12.90 -4.69 25.91
C ALA A 507 13.88 -3.53 26.03
N SER A 508 14.50 -3.34 27.20
CA SER A 508 15.50 -2.30 27.45
C SER A 508 16.76 -2.46 26.57
N GLU A 509 17.20 -3.69 26.34
CA GLU A 509 18.35 -4.01 25.51
C GLU A 509 18.03 -3.80 24.03
N VAL A 510 16.90 -4.33 23.56
CA VAL A 510 16.43 -4.16 22.18
C VAL A 510 16.19 -2.69 21.87
N LYS A 511 15.64 -1.92 22.82
CA LYS A 511 15.40 -0.48 22.65
C LYS A 511 16.70 0.33 22.52
N LYS A 512 17.78 -0.09 23.20
CA LYS A 512 19.11 0.54 23.08
C LYS A 512 19.77 0.24 21.73
N ILE A 513 19.70 -1.01 21.26
CA ILE A 513 20.40 -1.44 20.04
C ILE A 513 19.59 -1.12 18.77
N ARG A 514 18.28 -1.42 18.80
CA ARG A 514 17.38 -1.33 17.65
C ARG A 514 15.96 -0.89 18.07
N PRO A 515 15.73 0.40 18.38
CA PRO A 515 14.42 0.89 18.82
C PRO A 515 13.30 0.62 17.79
N GLN A 516 13.63 0.56 16.49
CA GLN A 516 12.66 0.20 15.44
C GLN A 516 12.09 -1.22 15.60
N ALA A 517 12.85 -2.16 16.18
CA ALA A 517 12.39 -3.53 16.43
C ALA A 517 11.20 -3.57 17.39
N ILE A 518 11.19 -2.71 18.42
CA ILE A 518 10.07 -2.60 19.37
C ILE A 518 8.80 -2.12 18.66
N ASN A 519 8.92 -1.11 17.80
CA ASN A 519 7.78 -0.60 17.02
C ASN A 519 7.25 -1.66 16.04
N GLN A 520 8.14 -2.44 15.43
CA GLN A 520 7.76 -3.57 14.58
C GLN A 520 7.05 -4.67 15.38
N CYS A 521 7.54 -5.01 16.57
CA CYS A 521 6.88 -5.97 17.46
C CYS A 521 5.47 -5.51 17.81
N ARG A 522 5.30 -4.24 18.20
CA ARG A 522 3.99 -3.68 18.52
C ARG A 522 3.04 -3.69 17.33
N LYS A 523 3.54 -3.34 16.14
CA LYS A 523 2.77 -3.36 14.90
C LYS A 523 2.28 -4.77 14.59
N LEU A 524 3.16 -5.76 14.62
CA LEU A 524 2.81 -7.16 14.37
C LEU A 524 1.84 -7.69 15.44
N ALA A 525 2.10 -7.44 16.72
CA ALA A 525 1.20 -7.84 17.80
C ALA A 525 -0.22 -7.26 17.64
N THR A 526 -0.33 -6.02 17.18
CA THR A 526 -1.62 -5.38 16.89
C THR A 526 -2.33 -6.00 15.70
N ILE A 527 -1.61 -6.29 14.60
CA ILE A 527 -2.16 -6.89 13.38
C ILE A 527 -2.67 -8.31 13.65
N TYR A 528 -1.94 -9.08 14.45
CA TYR A 528 -2.22 -10.49 14.71
C TYR A 528 -2.91 -10.72 16.06
N VAL A 529 -3.57 -9.71 16.64
CA VAL A 529 -4.17 -9.81 17.97
C VAL A 529 -5.25 -10.91 18.07
N GLU A 530 -6.04 -11.11 17.01
CA GLU A 530 -7.06 -12.18 16.96
C GLU A 530 -6.40 -13.56 17.09
N LYS A 531 -5.30 -13.79 16.37
CA LYS A 531 -4.54 -15.06 16.44
C LYS A 531 -3.85 -15.24 17.80
N LEU A 532 -3.25 -14.17 18.31
CA LEU A 532 -2.60 -14.18 19.63
C LEU A 532 -3.60 -14.47 20.75
N PHE A 533 -4.80 -13.89 20.67
CA PHE A 533 -5.87 -14.15 21.61
C PHE A 533 -6.34 -15.60 21.55
N ALA A 534 -6.39 -16.21 20.35
CA ALA A 534 -6.67 -17.63 20.20
C ALA A 534 -5.55 -18.53 20.80
N ILE A 535 -4.27 -18.20 20.60
CA ILE A 535 -3.14 -18.91 21.23
C ILE A 535 -3.23 -18.82 22.76
N TYR A 536 -3.54 -17.65 23.30
CA TYR A 536 -3.72 -17.43 24.73
C TYR A 536 -4.87 -18.26 25.31
N ARG A 537 -6.05 -18.20 24.67
CA ARG A 537 -7.25 -18.93 25.13
C ARG A 537 -7.12 -20.44 25.04
N SER A 538 -6.39 -20.94 24.06
CA SER A 538 -6.16 -22.39 23.88
C SER A 538 -5.06 -22.94 24.79
N GLY A 539 -4.19 -22.07 25.34
CA GLY A 539 -2.99 -22.50 26.06
C GLY A 539 -1.98 -23.22 25.16
N GLU A 540 -2.05 -23.03 23.83
CA GLU A 540 -1.15 -23.68 22.86
C GLU A 540 0.33 -23.31 23.04
N ASP A 541 0.58 -22.14 23.61
CA ASP A 541 1.91 -21.64 23.91
C ASP A 541 2.05 -21.33 25.42
N PRO A 542 2.69 -22.23 26.19
CA PRO A 542 2.90 -22.03 27.62
C PRO A 542 3.71 -20.78 27.97
N LEU A 543 4.47 -20.24 27.01
CA LEU A 543 5.34 -19.07 27.21
C LEU A 543 4.61 -17.75 26.92
N PHE A 544 3.36 -17.79 26.45
CA PHE A 544 2.58 -16.60 26.12
C PHE A 544 1.45 -16.37 27.12
N GLY A 545 1.52 -15.28 27.89
CA GLY A 545 0.50 -14.91 28.89
C GLY A 545 0.81 -15.28 30.35
N GLN A 546 2.07 -15.67 30.64
CA GLN A 546 2.59 -15.84 32.01
C GLN A 546 3.11 -14.54 32.63
#